data_AF-A0A2I0JJJ4-F1
#
_entry.id   AF-A0A2I0JJJ4-F1
#
_cell.length_a   1.000
_cell.length_b   1.000
_cell.length_c   1.000
_cell.angle_alpha   90.00
_cell.angle_beta   90.00
_cell.angle_gamma   90.00
#
_symmetry.space_group_name_H-M   'P 1'
#
loop_
_entity.id
_entity.type
_entity.pdbx_description
1 polymer ?
#
loop_
_entity_poly.entity_id
_entity_poly.type
_entity_poly.pdbx_seq_one_letter_code
_entity_poly.pdbx_strand_id
1 'polypeptide(L)'
;MTRLTGRVQKVRDELEQLLDDDDDMADLYLSRKLAGASSPLSGSGAPNWYPASPTIGSKISRASRASLTIRGDENDVEELEMLLEAYFMQIDGTLNKLTTLREYIDDTEDYINIQLDNHRNQLIQLELFLSSGTVCLSIYSLVAAIFGMNIPYSWNEDHPYMFKWVVIVAGAFCAFLFLVIVSYARHKGLVGS
;
A
#
# COMPACT_ATOMS: atom_id res chain seq x y z
N MET A 1 0.48 -5.97 0.22
CA MET A 1 0.27 -5.50 1.61
C MET A 1 -1.04 -6.01 2.21
N THR A 2 -2.20 -5.72 1.61
CA THR A 2 -3.53 -6.08 2.13
C THR A 2 -3.72 -7.57 2.49
N ARG A 3 -3.21 -8.49 1.66
CA ARG A 3 -3.26 -9.95 1.97
C ARG A 3 -2.41 -10.36 3.17
N LEU A 4 -1.32 -9.66 3.46
CA LEU A 4 -0.46 -9.98 4.60
C LEU A 4 -1.11 -9.44 5.87
N THR A 5 -1.52 -8.17 5.89
CA THR A 5 -2.24 -7.54 7.02
C THR A 5 -3.48 -8.34 7.40
N GLY A 6 -4.30 -8.73 6.42
CA GLY A 6 -5.52 -9.51 6.68
C GLY A 6 -5.24 -10.91 7.24
N ARG A 7 -4.12 -11.55 6.87
CA ARG A 7 -3.73 -12.84 7.45
C ARG A 7 -3.23 -12.69 8.88
N VAL A 8 -2.48 -11.63 9.17
CA VAL A 8 -1.97 -11.38 10.53
C VAL A 8 -3.11 -10.95 11.46
N GLN A 9 -4.07 -10.14 11.00
CA GLN A 9 -5.30 -9.84 11.74
C GLN A 9 -6.08 -11.12 12.06
N LYS A 10 -6.30 -11.98 11.07
CA LYS A 10 -6.98 -13.26 11.33
C LYS A 10 -6.26 -14.11 12.37
N VAL A 11 -4.93 -14.20 12.31
CA VAL A 11 -4.16 -14.94 13.32
C VAL A 11 -4.27 -14.30 14.70
N ARG A 12 -4.27 -12.96 14.80
CA ARG A 12 -4.53 -12.26 16.06
C ARG A 12 -5.90 -12.62 16.61
N ASP A 13 -6.94 -12.51 15.79
CA ASP A 13 -8.33 -12.72 16.23
C ASP A 13 -8.58 -14.16 16.69
N GLU A 14 -8.01 -15.16 16.00
CA GLU A 14 -8.12 -16.57 16.38
C GLU A 14 -7.32 -16.87 17.66
N LEU A 15 -6.19 -16.19 17.87
CA LEU A 15 -5.35 -16.36 19.07
C LEU A 15 -5.94 -15.63 20.29
N GLU A 16 -6.62 -14.50 20.08
CA GLU A 16 -7.45 -13.80 21.08
C GLU A 16 -8.61 -14.70 21.53
N GLN A 17 -9.31 -15.32 20.58
CA GLN A 17 -10.40 -16.25 20.89
C GLN A 17 -9.95 -17.49 21.66
N LEU A 18 -8.75 -18.02 21.37
CA LEU A 18 -8.20 -19.20 22.05
C LEU A 18 -7.65 -18.85 23.45
N LEU A 19 -7.21 -17.61 23.65
CA LEU A 19 -6.80 -17.10 24.97
C LEU A 19 -8.01 -16.90 25.89
N ASP A 20 -9.17 -16.52 25.36
CA ASP A 20 -10.40 -16.26 26.13
C ASP A 20 -11.15 -17.53 26.60
N ASP A 21 -10.82 -18.72 26.07
CA ASP A 21 -11.52 -19.98 26.35
C ASP A 21 -10.60 -21.06 26.96
N ASP A 22 -10.65 -21.19 28.30
CA ASP A 22 -9.84 -22.14 29.08
C ASP A 22 -10.10 -23.61 28.72
N ASP A 23 -11.32 -23.96 28.27
CA ASP A 23 -11.67 -25.33 27.88
C ASP A 23 -10.94 -25.74 26.58
N ASP A 24 -10.89 -24.84 25.59
CA ASP A 24 -10.13 -25.03 24.34
C ASP A 24 -8.61 -25.04 24.63
N MET A 25 -8.16 -24.28 25.63
CA MET A 25 -6.76 -24.25 26.06
C MET A 25 -6.31 -25.57 26.72
N ALA A 26 -7.16 -26.16 27.56
CA ALA A 26 -6.90 -27.45 28.19
C ALA A 26 -6.78 -28.60 27.17
N ASP A 27 -7.50 -28.52 26.05
CA ASP A 27 -7.51 -29.55 25.01
C ASP A 27 -6.18 -29.64 24.21
N LEU A 28 -5.31 -28.62 24.29
CA LEU A 28 -3.95 -28.62 23.73
C LEU A 28 -2.99 -29.57 24.47
N TYR A 29 -3.30 -30.00 25.70
CA TYR A 29 -2.47 -30.93 26.49
C TYR A 29 -2.59 -32.41 26.05
N LEU A 30 -2.20 -32.69 24.81
CA LEU A 30 -2.34 -34.00 24.15
C LEU A 30 -1.49 -35.11 24.77
N SER A 31 -0.31 -34.79 25.32
CA SER A 31 0.59 -35.78 25.95
C SER A 31 -0.09 -36.50 27.13
N ARG A 32 -0.91 -35.77 27.91
CA ARG A 32 -1.70 -36.32 29.01
C ARG A 32 -2.90 -37.11 28.50
N LYS A 33 -3.61 -36.59 27.49
CA LYS A 33 -4.74 -37.27 26.84
C LYS A 33 -4.34 -38.65 26.29
N LEU A 34 -3.13 -38.74 25.73
CA LEU A 34 -2.54 -40.00 25.26
C LEU A 34 -2.07 -40.91 26.41
N ALA A 35 -1.54 -40.35 27.50
CA ALA A 35 -1.16 -41.10 28.71
C ALA A 35 -2.36 -41.72 29.45
N GLY A 36 -3.49 -41.01 29.48
CA GLY A 36 -4.77 -41.51 29.99
C GLY A 36 -5.39 -42.61 29.13
N ALA A 37 -5.14 -42.59 27.81
CA ALA A 37 -5.56 -43.65 26.89
C ALA A 37 -4.66 -44.90 26.94
N SER A 38 -3.43 -44.77 27.42
CA SER A 38 -2.41 -45.84 27.46
C SER A 38 -2.23 -46.49 28.84
N SER A 39 -3.07 -46.16 29.83
CA SER A 39 -3.08 -46.85 31.12
C SER A 39 -3.72 -48.25 30.97
N PRO A 40 -3.02 -49.36 31.27
CA PRO A 40 -3.60 -50.69 31.15
C PRO A 40 -4.60 -50.91 32.29
N LEU A 41 -5.87 -51.13 31.92
CA LEU A 41 -6.84 -51.75 32.82
C LEU A 41 -6.37 -53.18 33.10
N SER A 42 -5.58 -53.36 34.15
CA SER A 42 -5.39 -54.64 34.84
C SER A 42 -6.72 -55.03 35.48
N GLY A 43 -7.54 -55.75 34.71
CA GLY A 43 -8.73 -56.44 35.16
C GLY A 43 -8.68 -57.86 34.61
N SER A 44 -8.28 -58.81 35.46
CA SER A 44 -8.32 -60.25 35.21
C SER A 44 -9.68 -60.68 34.65
N GLY A 45 -9.68 -61.34 33.49
CA GLY A 45 -10.86 -61.97 32.90
C GLY A 45 -10.76 -62.10 31.39
N ALA A 46 -10.47 -63.32 30.92
CA ALA A 46 -10.43 -63.65 29.50
C ALA A 46 -11.76 -63.32 28.79
N PRO A 47 -11.77 -62.64 27.62
CA PRO A 47 -12.97 -62.51 26.82
C PRO A 47 -13.00 -63.55 25.70
N ASN A 48 -13.85 -64.53 25.92
CA ASN A 48 -14.34 -65.52 24.97
C ASN A 48 -15.09 -64.82 23.82
N TRP A 49 -14.64 -65.03 22.57
CA TRP A 49 -15.26 -64.48 21.36
C TRP A 49 -16.59 -65.18 21.07
N TYR A 50 -17.72 -64.55 21.41
CA TYR A 50 -19.02 -64.89 20.84
C TYR A 50 -19.89 -63.63 20.67
N PRO A 51 -20.48 -63.38 19.48
CA PRO A 51 -21.46 -62.32 19.30
C PRO A 51 -22.87 -62.90 19.46
N ALA A 52 -23.60 -62.48 20.48
CA ALA A 52 -25.06 -62.61 20.53
C ALA A 52 -25.66 -61.41 21.28
N SER A 53 -26.54 -60.69 20.58
CA SER A 53 -27.34 -59.55 21.07
C SER A 53 -28.54 -60.03 21.93
N PRO A 54 -29.50 -59.16 22.32
CA PRO A 54 -29.41 -58.01 23.23
C PRO A 54 -30.51 -58.07 24.34
N THR A 55 -30.25 -57.65 25.58
CA THR A 55 -31.37 -57.28 26.49
C THR A 55 -30.96 -56.39 27.65
N ILE A 56 -31.57 -55.19 27.67
CA ILE A 56 -32.27 -54.56 28.81
C ILE A 56 -31.54 -54.44 30.16
N GLY A 57 -31.24 -53.18 30.53
CA GLY A 57 -31.43 -52.68 31.90
C GLY A 57 -30.19 -52.66 32.82
N SER A 58 -29.65 -51.47 33.09
CA SER A 58 -29.80 -50.80 34.40
C SER A 58 -28.89 -49.57 34.49
N LYS A 59 -29.39 -48.58 35.22
CA LYS A 59 -28.71 -47.34 35.61
C LYS A 59 -27.69 -47.67 36.69
N ILE A 60 -26.42 -47.31 36.49
CA ILE A 60 -25.50 -47.07 37.61
C ILE A 60 -24.80 -45.74 37.36
N SER A 61 -25.26 -44.76 38.12
CA SER A 61 -24.66 -43.46 38.34
C SER A 61 -23.18 -43.63 38.72
N ARG A 62 -22.27 -43.18 37.86
CA ARG A 62 -20.84 -43.11 38.13
C ARG A 62 -20.50 -41.68 38.52
N ALA A 63 -20.97 -41.27 39.70
CA ALA A 63 -20.42 -40.10 40.38
C ALA A 63 -19.09 -40.50 41.04
N SER A 64 -18.17 -39.54 41.11
CA SER A 64 -17.00 -39.53 41.99
C SER A 64 -15.74 -40.22 41.46
N ARG A 65 -15.16 -39.66 40.39
CA ARG A 65 -13.69 -39.55 40.22
C ARG A 65 -13.35 -38.25 39.48
N ALA A 66 -13.58 -37.10 40.10
CA ALA A 66 -13.30 -35.79 39.48
C ALA A 66 -12.52 -34.81 40.37
N SER A 67 -11.91 -35.25 41.47
CA SER A 67 -11.30 -34.32 42.44
C SER A 67 -9.79 -34.44 42.62
N LEU A 68 -9.09 -35.17 41.75
CA LEU A 68 -7.61 -35.27 41.82
C LEU A 68 -6.90 -34.94 40.49
N THR A 69 -7.65 -34.71 39.41
CA THR A 69 -7.10 -34.27 38.12
C THR A 69 -7.22 -32.76 37.89
N ILE A 70 -8.18 -32.09 38.53
CA ILE A 70 -8.46 -30.66 38.31
C ILE A 70 -7.30 -29.75 38.73
N ARG A 71 -6.61 -30.04 39.83
CA ARG A 71 -5.50 -29.18 40.30
C ARG A 71 -4.25 -29.20 39.42
N GLY A 72 -4.04 -30.28 38.67
CA GLY A 72 -2.96 -30.32 37.67
C GLY A 72 -3.36 -29.53 36.44
N ASP A 73 -4.62 -29.68 36.03
CA ASP A 73 -5.23 -28.98 34.89
C ASP A 73 -5.09 -27.45 35.00
N GLU A 74 -5.45 -26.86 36.14
CA GLU A 74 -5.40 -25.40 36.35
C GLU A 74 -3.97 -24.84 36.28
N ASN A 75 -2.98 -25.53 36.88
CA ASN A 75 -1.59 -25.06 36.86
C ASN A 75 -0.93 -25.22 35.48
N ASP A 76 -1.32 -26.25 34.73
CA ASP A 76 -0.82 -26.49 33.38
C ASP A 76 -1.43 -25.47 32.40
N VAL A 77 -2.73 -25.20 32.50
CA VAL A 77 -3.42 -24.16 31.70
C VAL A 77 -2.78 -22.79 31.94
N GLU A 78 -2.47 -22.44 33.19
CA GLU A 78 -1.84 -21.14 33.52
C GLU A 78 -0.41 -21.00 32.94
N GLU A 79 0.38 -22.08 32.83
CA GLU A 79 1.68 -22.05 32.13
C GLU A 79 1.51 -21.83 30.61
N LEU A 80 0.48 -22.45 30.01
CA LEU A 80 0.15 -22.28 28.60
C LEU A 80 -0.35 -20.86 28.31
N GLU A 81 -1.21 -20.31 29.17
CA GLU A 81 -1.73 -18.94 29.11
C GLU A 81 -0.58 -17.93 29.10
N MET A 82 0.37 -18.03 30.03
CA MET A 82 1.55 -17.15 30.07
C MET A 82 2.38 -17.18 28.79
N LEU A 83 2.52 -18.35 28.15
CA LEU A 83 3.23 -18.48 26.88
C LEU A 83 2.42 -17.86 25.73
N LEU A 84 1.12 -18.16 25.67
CA LEU A 84 0.22 -17.71 24.62
C LEU A 84 0.07 -16.19 24.67
N GLU A 85 -0.07 -15.60 25.86
CA GLU A 85 -0.07 -14.15 26.12
C GLU A 85 1.22 -13.48 25.59
N ALA A 86 2.39 -14.09 25.84
CA ALA A 86 3.65 -13.57 25.34
C ALA A 86 3.71 -13.56 23.80
N TYR A 87 3.18 -14.59 23.15
CA TYR A 87 3.06 -14.64 21.69
C TYR A 87 1.99 -13.67 21.16
N PHE A 88 0.86 -13.53 21.85
CA PHE A 88 -0.20 -12.57 21.51
C PHE A 88 0.35 -11.14 21.51
N MET A 89 1.05 -10.77 22.58
CA MET A 89 1.69 -9.45 22.71
C MET A 89 2.76 -9.22 21.62
N GLN A 90 3.48 -10.26 21.21
CA GLN A 90 4.42 -10.17 20.09
C GLN A 90 3.72 -9.99 18.73
N ILE A 91 2.62 -10.71 18.50
CA ILE A 91 1.81 -10.60 17.27
C ILE A 91 1.16 -9.22 17.18
N ASP A 92 0.62 -8.71 18.27
CA ASP A 92 -0.01 -7.38 18.33
C ASP A 92 1.02 -6.26 18.10
N GLY A 93 2.18 -6.36 18.74
CA GLY A 93 3.31 -5.48 18.48
C GLY A 93 3.80 -5.52 17.01
N THR A 94 3.68 -6.68 16.35
CA THR A 94 4.02 -6.85 14.94
C THR A 94 2.94 -6.24 14.03
N LEU A 95 1.66 -6.38 14.39
CA LEU A 95 0.54 -5.73 13.68
C LEU A 95 0.62 -4.22 13.73
N ASN A 96 0.96 -3.65 14.89
CA ASN A 96 1.10 -2.21 15.02
C ASN A 96 2.23 -1.68 14.11
N LYS A 97 3.40 -2.34 14.12
CA LYS A 97 4.51 -2.01 13.19
C LYS A 97 4.10 -2.13 11.72
N LEU A 98 3.34 -3.16 11.37
CA LEU A 98 2.86 -3.38 10.00
C LEU A 98 1.87 -2.29 9.58
N THR A 99 1.04 -1.82 10.51
CA THR A 99 0.10 -0.72 10.30
C THR A 99 0.84 0.61 10.07
N THR A 100 1.81 0.95 10.93
CA THR A 100 2.66 2.13 10.73
C THR A 100 3.44 2.07 9.42
N LEU A 101 3.98 0.90 9.06
CA LEU A 101 4.72 0.74 7.80
C LEU A 101 3.80 0.88 6.58
N ARG A 102 2.54 0.44 6.69
CA ARG A 102 1.53 0.67 5.66
C ARG A 102 1.26 2.16 5.48
N GLU A 103 1.04 2.89 6.57
CA GLU A 103 0.83 4.34 6.56
C GLU A 103 2.03 5.06 5.94
N TYR A 104 3.25 4.68 6.32
CA TYR A 104 4.48 5.23 5.73
C TYR A 104 4.59 5.00 4.21
N ILE A 105 4.13 3.84 3.70
CA ILE A 105 4.11 3.59 2.25
C ILE A 105 3.06 4.44 1.55
N ASP A 106 1.87 4.60 2.16
CA ASP A 106 0.79 5.44 1.64
C ASP A 106 1.24 6.90 1.56
N ASP A 107 1.88 7.41 2.63
CA ASP A 107 2.50 8.73 2.66
C ASP A 107 3.56 8.90 1.56
N THR A 108 4.35 7.85 1.32
CA THR A 108 5.39 7.86 0.27
C THR A 108 4.75 7.84 -1.13
N GLU A 109 3.66 7.12 -1.32
CA GLU A 109 2.91 7.08 -2.59
C GLU A 109 2.32 8.46 -2.90
N ASP A 110 1.69 9.10 -1.92
CA ASP A 110 1.16 10.45 -2.04
C ASP A 110 2.28 11.47 -2.31
N TYR A 111 3.42 11.36 -1.62
CA TYR A 111 4.59 12.19 -1.87
C TYR A 111 5.12 12.05 -3.30
N ILE A 112 5.25 10.81 -3.79
CA ILE A 112 5.68 10.53 -5.17
C ILE A 112 4.67 11.12 -6.16
N ASN A 113 3.37 10.98 -5.88
CA ASN A 113 2.32 11.49 -6.75
C ASN A 113 2.37 13.03 -6.87
N ILE A 114 2.50 13.75 -5.74
CA ILE A 114 2.69 15.20 -5.71
C ILE A 114 3.96 15.61 -6.48
N GLN A 115 5.05 14.87 -6.31
CA GLN A 115 6.31 15.16 -6.99
C GLN A 115 6.23 14.92 -8.51
N LEU A 116 5.55 13.86 -8.93
CA LEU A 116 5.37 13.54 -10.34
C LEU A 116 4.47 14.57 -11.03
N ASP A 117 3.40 15.02 -10.36
CA ASP A 117 2.56 16.11 -10.86
C ASP A 117 3.34 17.42 -10.98
N ASN A 118 4.21 17.75 -10.02
CA ASN A 118 5.07 18.92 -10.10
C ASN A 118 6.05 18.82 -11.29
N HIS A 119 6.71 17.67 -11.48
CA HIS A 119 7.59 17.45 -12.64
C HIS A 119 6.84 17.51 -13.97
N ARG A 120 5.63 16.95 -14.04
CA ARG A 120 4.77 17.05 -15.22
C ARG A 120 4.39 18.50 -15.51
N ASN A 121 4.06 19.28 -14.48
CA ASN A 121 3.76 20.70 -14.61
C ASN A 121 4.97 21.48 -15.15
N GLN A 122 6.18 21.18 -14.65
CA GLN A 122 7.43 21.75 -15.17
C GLN A 122 7.67 21.41 -16.65
N LEU A 123 7.39 20.16 -17.06
CA LEU A 123 7.52 19.75 -18.46
C LEU A 123 6.55 20.49 -19.38
N ILE A 124 5.27 20.59 -18.99
CA ILE A 124 4.25 21.33 -19.74
C ILE A 124 4.63 22.81 -19.87
N GLN A 125 5.16 23.38 -18.79
CA GLN A 125 5.63 24.76 -18.80
C GLN A 125 6.78 24.98 -19.79
N LEU A 126 7.77 24.08 -19.79
CA LEU A 126 8.91 24.14 -20.71
C LEU A 126 8.45 23.96 -22.16
N GLU A 127 7.54 23.02 -22.41
CA GLU A 127 6.95 22.80 -23.73
C GLU A 127 6.23 24.05 -24.25
N LEU A 128 5.42 24.70 -23.40
CA LEU A 128 4.70 25.92 -23.76
C LEU A 128 5.67 27.08 -24.06
N PHE A 129 6.76 27.19 -23.30
CA PHE A 129 7.81 28.18 -23.55
C PHE A 129 8.52 27.96 -24.89
N LEU A 130 8.95 26.72 -25.16
CA LEU A 130 9.61 26.36 -26.43
C LEU A 130 8.68 26.53 -27.62
N SER A 131 7.44 26.05 -27.53
CA SER A 131 6.42 26.15 -28.58
C SER A 131 6.12 27.62 -28.93
N SER A 132 5.91 28.47 -27.92
CA SER A 132 5.75 29.92 -28.12
C SER A 132 6.95 30.55 -28.83
N GLY A 133 8.17 30.18 -28.43
CA GLY A 133 9.41 30.63 -29.08
C GLY A 133 9.46 30.23 -30.55
N THR A 134 9.10 28.97 -30.87
CA THR A 134 9.06 28.47 -32.26
C THR A 134 8.03 29.22 -33.12
N VAL A 135 6.84 29.50 -32.58
CA VAL A 135 5.81 30.28 -33.29
C VAL A 135 6.29 31.71 -33.56
N CYS A 136 6.93 32.36 -32.59
CA CYS A 136 7.50 33.69 -32.78
C CYS A 136 8.60 33.68 -33.86
N LEU A 137 9.50 32.69 -33.80
CA LEU A 137 10.58 32.54 -34.76
C LEU A 137 10.07 32.23 -36.18
N SER A 138 8.98 31.48 -36.32
CA SER A 138 8.41 31.14 -37.63
C SER A 138 7.80 32.37 -38.32
N ILE A 139 7.11 33.24 -37.57
CA ILE A 139 6.59 34.52 -38.07
C ILE A 139 7.74 35.44 -38.50
N TYR A 140 8.78 35.56 -37.67
CA TYR A 140 9.97 36.34 -38.03
C TYR A 140 10.69 35.79 -39.26
N SER A 141 10.83 34.47 -39.36
CA SER A 141 11.43 33.78 -40.50
C SER A 141 10.64 34.00 -41.79
N LEU A 142 9.30 34.01 -41.73
CA LEU A 142 8.45 34.32 -42.87
C LEU A 142 8.72 35.74 -43.40
N VAL A 143 8.77 36.73 -42.52
CA VAL A 143 9.08 38.12 -42.89
C VAL A 143 10.48 38.20 -43.50
N ALA A 144 11.48 37.62 -42.84
CA ALA A 144 12.84 37.58 -43.35
C ALA A 144 12.95 36.86 -44.70
N ALA A 145 12.18 35.80 -44.93
CA ALA A 145 12.16 35.06 -46.19
C ALA A 145 11.55 35.89 -47.32
N ILE A 146 10.41 36.57 -47.10
CA ILE A 146 9.76 37.42 -48.10
C ILE A 146 10.69 38.55 -48.57
N PHE A 147 11.37 39.19 -47.62
CA PHE A 147 12.29 40.30 -47.91
C PHE A 147 13.70 39.85 -48.30
N GLY A 148 14.07 38.59 -48.04
CA GLY A 148 15.33 37.98 -48.45
C GLY A 148 15.32 37.47 -49.90
N MET A 149 14.16 37.43 -50.56
CA MET A 149 14.06 37.08 -51.98
C MET A 149 14.66 38.18 -52.85
N ASN A 150 15.49 37.79 -53.83
CA ASN A 150 16.15 38.67 -54.79
C ASN A 150 15.17 39.17 -55.86
N ILE A 151 14.21 40.01 -55.44
CA ILE A 151 13.27 40.70 -56.32
C ILE A 151 13.66 42.18 -56.33
N PRO A 152 13.87 42.81 -57.50
CA PRO A 152 14.18 44.24 -57.57
C PRO A 152 12.94 45.05 -57.21
N TYR A 153 12.84 45.46 -55.95
CA TYR A 153 11.81 46.39 -55.49
C TYR A 153 12.22 47.82 -55.83
N SER A 154 11.27 48.63 -56.30
CA SER A 154 11.50 50.03 -56.69
C SER A 154 12.02 50.93 -55.56
N TRP A 155 11.90 50.52 -54.29
CA TRP A 155 12.42 51.27 -53.13
C TRP A 155 13.88 50.93 -52.76
N ASN A 156 14.49 49.95 -53.43
CA ASN A 156 15.87 49.54 -53.14
C ASN A 156 16.90 50.54 -53.71
N GLU A 157 16.54 51.29 -54.75
CA GLU A 157 17.41 52.30 -55.37
C GLU A 157 17.38 53.64 -54.61
N ASP A 158 16.22 54.03 -54.05
CA ASP A 158 16.06 55.31 -53.35
C ASP A 158 16.33 55.23 -51.83
N HIS A 159 16.07 54.08 -51.18
CA HIS A 159 16.12 53.95 -49.71
C HIS A 159 16.72 52.62 -49.20
N PRO A 160 18.06 52.47 -49.19
CA PRO A 160 18.75 51.25 -48.72
C PRO A 160 18.56 50.93 -47.23
N TYR A 161 18.02 51.86 -46.43
CA TYR A 161 17.78 51.68 -44.99
C TYR A 161 16.47 50.95 -44.68
N MET A 162 15.53 50.87 -45.62
CA MET A 162 14.19 50.32 -45.39
C MET A 162 14.24 48.85 -44.99
N PHE A 163 15.10 48.06 -45.63
CA PHE A 163 15.30 46.65 -45.28
C PHE A 163 15.77 46.48 -43.83
N LYS A 164 16.76 47.28 -43.39
CA LYS A 164 17.25 47.25 -42.01
C LYS A 164 16.14 47.60 -41.01
N TRP A 165 15.35 48.63 -41.31
CA TRP A 165 14.23 49.03 -40.46
C TRP A 165 13.14 47.96 -40.36
N VAL A 166 12.77 47.34 -41.49
CA VAL A 166 11.79 46.26 -41.51
C VAL A 166 12.24 45.07 -40.64
N VAL A 167 13.51 44.67 -40.75
CA VAL A 167 14.07 43.58 -39.93
C VAL A 167 14.08 43.94 -38.44
N ILE A 168 14.49 45.17 -38.09
CA ILE A 168 14.52 45.64 -36.71
C ILE A 168 13.10 45.71 -36.12
N VAL A 169 12.14 46.27 -36.85
CA VAL A 169 10.75 46.41 -36.40
C VAL A 169 10.07 45.04 -36.29
N ALA A 170 10.28 44.14 -37.25
CA ALA A 170 9.75 42.78 -37.20
C ALA A 170 10.35 41.97 -36.05
N GLY A 171 11.66 42.12 -35.79
CA GLY A 171 12.32 41.51 -34.64
C GLY A 171 11.81 42.05 -33.30
N ALA A 172 11.63 43.37 -33.20
CA ALA A 172 11.07 44.01 -32.01
C ALA A 172 9.62 43.58 -31.75
N PHE A 173 8.80 43.50 -32.80
CA PHE A 173 7.42 43.02 -32.71
C PHE A 173 7.37 41.55 -32.27
N CYS A 174 8.24 40.70 -32.83
CA CYS A 174 8.38 39.29 -32.44
C CYS A 174 8.76 39.13 -30.96
N ALA A 175 9.78 39.88 -30.49
CA ALA A 175 10.18 39.89 -29.09
C ALA A 175 9.06 40.40 -28.16
N PHE A 176 8.32 41.43 -28.58
CA PHE A 176 7.18 41.93 -27.84
C PHE A 176 6.07 40.88 -27.70
N LEU A 177 5.68 40.21 -28.79
CA LEU A 177 4.69 39.13 -28.75
C LEU A 177 5.14 37.99 -27.83
N PHE A 178 6.41 37.59 -27.90
CA PHE A 178 6.96 36.57 -27.01
C PHE A 178 6.86 36.97 -25.54
N LEU A 179 7.19 38.23 -25.19
CA LEU A 179 7.06 38.75 -23.83
C LEU A 179 5.60 38.78 -23.36
N VAL A 180 4.66 39.18 -24.22
CA VAL A 180 3.22 39.17 -23.90
C VAL A 180 2.74 37.74 -23.63
N ILE A 181 3.14 36.77 -24.44
CA ILE A 181 2.76 35.36 -24.25
C ILE A 181 3.33 34.82 -22.94
N VAL A 182 4.62 35.09 -22.65
CA VAL A 182 5.26 34.67 -21.39
C VAL A 182 4.63 35.37 -20.18
N SER A 183 4.33 36.67 -20.29
CA SER A 183 3.67 37.44 -19.23
C SER A 183 2.25 36.93 -18.95
N TYR A 184 1.48 36.63 -20.00
CA TYR A 184 0.15 36.03 -19.87
C TYR A 184 0.21 34.63 -19.24
N ALA A 185 1.19 33.80 -19.64
CA ALA A 185 1.41 32.49 -19.03
C ALA A 185 1.79 32.59 -17.54
N ARG A 186 2.56 33.61 -17.16
CA ARG A 186 2.88 33.93 -15.76
C ARG A 186 1.67 34.41 -14.97
N HIS A 187 0.93 35.38 -15.50
CA HIS A 187 -0.22 35.97 -14.80
C HIS A 187 -1.36 34.96 -14.59
N LYS A 188 -1.48 33.97 -15.47
CA LYS A 188 -2.50 32.91 -15.34
C LYS A 188 -2.11 31.80 -14.36
N GLY A 189 -0.97 31.92 -13.66
CA GLY A 189 -0.54 30.98 -12.62
C GLY A 189 -0.03 29.64 -13.14
N LEU A 190 0.19 29.48 -14.45
CA LEU A 190 0.82 28.26 -15.00
C LEU A 190 2.34 28.23 -14.77
N VAL A 191 2.94 29.38 -14.46
CA VAL A 191 4.37 29.53 -14.18
C VAL A 191 4.51 29.95 -12.72
N GLY A 192 4.51 28.96 -11.83
CA GLY A 192 4.96 29.03 -10.43
C GLY A 192 4.46 30.21 -9.58
N SER A 193 3.65 29.91 -8.57
CA SER A 193 4.10 30.18 -7.20
C SER A 193 4.84 28.96 -6.68
#